data_AF-A0A1B2E356-F1
#
_entry.id   AF-A0A1B2E356-F1
#
_cell.length_a   1.000
_cell.length_b   1.000
_cell.length_c   1.000
_cell.angle_alpha   90.00
_cell.angle_beta   90.00
_cell.angle_gamma   90.00
#
_symmetry.space_group_name_H-M   'P 1'
#
loop_
_entity.id
_entity.type
_entity.pdbx_description
1 polymer ?
#
loop_
_entity_poly.entity_id
_entity_poly.type
_entity_poly.pdbx_seq_one_letter_code
_entity_poly.pdbx_strand_id
1 'polypeptide(L)' 'MEINWGLIWPIIALQAVLGVTALVSLTKAETEQIRGPKWMWVLIIILGNILGSVAYFIGGRRAA' A
#
# COMPACT_ATOMS: atom_id res chain seq x y z
N MET A 1 9.89 -2.90 31.00
CA MET A 1 10.47 -2.69 29.65
C MET A 1 9.80 -1.44 29.11
N GLU A 2 10.49 -0.31 29.08
CA GLU A 2 9.90 0.94 28.59
C GLU A 2 9.96 0.95 27.05
N ILE A 3 8.80 0.86 26.41
CA ILE A 3 8.71 0.94 24.96
C ILE A 3 8.80 2.41 24.57
N ASN A 4 9.80 2.77 23.77
CA ASN A 4 9.97 4.14 23.30
C ASN A 4 9.00 4.42 22.15
N TRP A 5 7.78 4.84 22.51
CA TRP A 5 6.69 5.14 21.57
C TRP A 5 7.05 6.21 20.55
N GLY A 6 8.00 7.09 20.85
CA GLY A 6 8.51 8.10 19.91
C GLY A 6 9.17 7.50 18.65
N LEU A 7 9.69 6.26 18.73
CA LEU A 7 10.30 5.57 17.59
C LEU A 7 9.30 4.68 16.82
N ILE A 8 8.29 4.15 17.51
CA ILE A 8 7.30 3.24 16.91
C ILE A 8 6.23 4.03 16.14
N TRP A 9 5.78 5.16 16.69
CA TRP A 9 4.71 5.96 16.08
C TRP A 9 5.00 6.37 14.63
N PRO A 10 6.21 6.85 14.26
CA PRO A 10 6.54 7.19 12.89
C PRO A 10 6.43 6.00 11.92
N ILE A 11 6.81 4.80 12.36
CA ILE A 11 6.78 3.59 11.52
C ILE A 11 5.32 3.18 11.24
N ILE A 12 4.48 3.20 12.27
CA ILE A 12 3.04 2.89 12.13
C ILE A 12 2.36 3.96 11.25
N ALA A 13 2.66 5.24 11.48
CA ALA A 13 2.12 6.33 10.67
C ALA A 13 2.53 6.20 9.21
N LEU A 14 3.81 5.88 8.93
CA LEU A 14 4.31 5.64 7.58
C LEU A 14 3.56 4.48 6.91
N GLN A 15 3.43 3.35 7.60
CA GLN A 15 2.72 2.18 7.10
C GLN A 15 1.24 2.48 6.82
N ALA A 16 0.57 3.19 7.74
CA ALA A 16 -0.83 3.57 7.58
C ALA A 16 -1.01 4.52 6.39
N VAL A 17 -0.18 5.54 6.26
CA VAL A 17 -0.23 6.48 5.13
C VAL A 17 0.04 5.75 3.81
N LEU A 18 1.06 4.91 3.72
CA LEU A 18 1.35 4.11 2.51
C LEU A 18 0.22 3.16 2.16
N GLY A 19 -0.31 2.42 3.13
CA GLY A 19 -1.39 1.46 2.91
C GLY A 19 -2.69 2.15 2.50
N VAL A 20 -3.09 3.20 3.21
CA VAL A 20 -4.31 3.96 2.89
C VAL A 20 -4.20 4.62 1.52
N THR A 21 -3.07 5.27 1.23
CA THR A 21 -2.87 5.90 -0.09
C THR A 21 -2.84 4.87 -1.22
N ALA A 22 -2.22 3.70 -1.00
CA ALA A 22 -2.23 2.61 -1.97
C ALA A 22 -3.64 2.09 -2.24
N LEU A 23 -4.43 1.83 -1.19
CA LEU A 23 -5.81 1.36 -1.31
C LEU A 23 -6.71 2.41 -1.96
N VAL A 24 -6.64 3.68 -1.56
CA VAL A 24 -7.40 4.78 -2.17
C VAL A 24 -7.01 4.98 -3.63
N SER A 25 -5.71 4.86 -3.95
CA SER A 25 -5.27 4.91 -5.34
C SER A 25 -5.82 3.73 -6.13
N LEU A 26 -5.87 2.52 -5.56
CA LEU A 26 -6.37 1.31 -6.21
C LEU A 26 -7.89 1.37 -6.46
N THR A 27 -8.65 1.96 -5.54
CA THR A 27 -10.10 2.14 -5.74
C THR A 27 -10.40 3.19 -6.82
N LYS A 28 -9.59 4.25 -6.89
CA LYS A 28 -9.70 5.30 -7.90
C LYS A 28 -9.20 4.90 -9.28
N ALA A 29 -8.20 4.02 -9.37
CA ALA A 29 -7.63 3.60 -10.64
C ALA A 29 -8.64 2.76 -11.43
N GLU A 30 -8.72 2.97 -12.74
CA GLU A 30 -9.56 2.15 -13.61
C GLU A 30 -8.93 0.77 -13.84
N THR A 31 -9.74 -0.25 -14.13
CA THR A 31 -9.24 -1.64 -14.24
C THR A 31 -8.22 -1.81 -15.36
N GLU A 32 -8.32 -1.03 -16.44
CA GLU A 32 -7.34 -1.03 -17.54
C GLU A 32 -5.99 -0.42 -17.17
N GLN A 33 -5.94 0.43 -16.14
CA GLN A 33 -4.73 1.08 -15.64
C GLN A 33 -3.99 0.24 -14.60
N ILE A 34 -4.57 -0.88 -14.16
CA ILE A 34 -4.00 -1.76 -13.13
C ILE A 34 -3.51 -3.05 -13.78
N ARG A 35 -2.29 -3.47 -13.46
CA ARG A 35 -1.72 -4.73 -13.97
C ARG A 35 -2.37 -5.91 -13.23
N GLY A 36 -3.39 -6.51 -13.84
CA GLY A 36 -4.10 -7.67 -13.29
C GLY A 36 -5.34 -7.30 -12.46
N PRO A 37 -5.95 -8.26 -11.74
CA PRO A 37 -7.19 -8.03 -11.01
C PRO A 37 -7.00 -7.04 -9.85
N LYS A 38 -7.89 -6.06 -9.71
CA LYS A 38 -7.84 -5.10 -8.58
C LYS A 38 -7.82 -5.79 -7.22
N TRP A 39 -8.61 -6.86 -7.06
CA TRP A 39 -8.70 -7.63 -5.81
C TRP A 39 -7.38 -8.30 -5.40
N MET A 40 -6.55 -8.70 -6.37
CA MET A 40 -5.22 -9.25 -6.10
C MET A 40 -4.33 -8.22 -5.42
N TRP A 41 -4.38 -6.96 -5.87
CA TRP A 41 -3.59 -5.87 -5.28
C TRP A 41 -4.05 -5.50 -3.87
N VAL A 42 -5.35 -5.60 -3.56
CA VAL A 42 -5.86 -5.43 -2.20
C VAL A 42 -5.20 -6.44 -1.25
N LEU A 43 -5.17 -7.72 -1.63
CA LEU A 43 -4.52 -8.77 -0.84
C LEU A 43 -3.01 -8.51 -0.69
N ILE A 44 -2.33 -8.10 -1.76
CA ILE A 44 -0.90 -7.77 -1.71
C ILE A 44 -0.62 -6.61 -0.74
N ILE A 45 -1.42 -5.54 -0.79
CA ILE A 45 -1.24 -4.36 0.08
C ILE A 45 -1.48 -4.73 1.55
N ILE A 46 -2.55 -5.49 1.84
CA ILE A 46 -2.91 -5.86 3.21
C ILE A 46 -1.93 -6.88 3.79
N LEU A 47 -1.61 -7.96 3.06
CA LEU A 47 -0.72 -9.02 3.55
C LEU A 47 0.75 -8.60 3.50
N GLY A 48 1.14 -7.84 2.48
CA GLY A 48 2.51 -7.36 2.28
C GLY A 48 2.84 -6.07 3.04
N ASN A 49 1.87 -5.43 3.69
CA ASN A 49 2.02 -4.18 4.44
C ASN A 49 2.79 -3.10 3.65
N ILE A 50 3.96 -2.67 4.16
CA ILE A 50 4.81 -1.66 3.51
C ILE A 50 5.29 -2.18 2.14
N LEU A 51 5.78 -3.42 2.07
CA LEU A 51 6.28 -4.00 0.82
C LEU A 51 5.15 -4.16 -0.22
N GLY A 52 3.96 -4.56 0.23
CA GLY A 52 2.78 -4.68 -0.63
C GLY A 52 2.33 -3.34 -1.21
N SER A 53 2.29 -2.30 -0.37
CA SER A 53 1.97 -0.93 -0.77
C SER A 53 2.99 -0.39 -1.77
N VAL A 54 4.29 -0.60 -1.51
CA VAL A 54 5.38 -0.18 -2.40
C VAL A 54 5.32 -0.92 -3.74
N ALA A 55 5.09 -2.24 -3.72
CA ALA A 55 4.95 -3.04 -4.94
C ALA A 55 3.78 -2.57 -5.82
N TYR A 56 2.64 -2.19 -5.19
CA TYR A 56 1.51 -1.61 -5.90
C TYR A 56 1.88 -0.29 -6.61
N PHE A 57 2.60 0.60 -5.93
CA PHE A 57 2.98 1.89 -6.53
C PHE A 57 3.98 1.76 -7.68
N ILE A 58 4.93 0.83 -7.58
CA ILE A 58 5.98 0.60 -8.58
C ILE A 58 5.46 -0.21 -9.77
N GLY A 59 4.77 -1.32 -9.50
CA GLY A 59 4.42 -2.31 -10.51
C GLY A 59 2.92 -2.47 -10.76
N GLY A 60 2.06 -2.07 -9.82
CA GLY A 60 0.62 -2.25 -9.93
C GLY A 60 -0.04 -1.32 -10.93
N ARG A 61 0.53 -0.13 -11.14
CA ARG A 61 0.03 0.83 -12.14
C ARG A 61 0.69 0.57 -13.49
N ARG A 62 -0.12 0.45 -14.55
CA ARG A 62 0.38 0.57 -15.92
C ARG A 62 0.87 2.00 -16.08
N ALA A 63 2.18 2.17 -16.29
CA ALA A 63 2.68 3.37 -16.94
C ALA A 63 1.94 3.48 -18.28
N ALA A 64 1.33 4.63 -18.52
CA ALA A 64 0.82 4.99 -19.85
C ALA A 64 1.97 4.92 -20.87
#